data_AF-A0A0C3D9N9-F1
#
_entry.id   AF-A0A0C3D9N9-F1
#
_cell.length_a   1.000
_cell.length_b   1.000
_cell.length_c   1.000
_cell.angle_alpha   90.00
_cell.angle_beta   90.00
_cell.angle_gamma   90.00
#
_symmetry.space_group_name_H-M   'P 1'
#
loop_
_entity.id
_entity.type
_entity.pdbx_description
1 polymer ?
#
loop_
_entity_poly.entity_id
_entity_poly.type
_entity_poly.pdbx_seq_one_letter_code
_entity_poly.pdbx_strand_id
1 'polypeptide(L)'
;MTEAFGKRWGNHSSFKLGAMDQSGFVTFMVNHFNGPVTYLSEGFLECNLDVLNLDFVALLRGTSTASTTASPSAAGAGLGTGTDAIEGAGSINPFVKGLFSGKAITTQAHPKSEDRIIVVQQPVKPMHAPSTRHKGTMRHM
;
A
#
# COMPACT_ATOMS: atom_id res chain seq x y z
N MET A 1 -3.95 19.70 -1.96
CA MET A 1 -4.23 18.86 -3.16
C MET A 1 -5.36 19.44 -4.00
N THR A 2 -6.56 19.63 -3.45
CA THR A 2 -7.78 20.00 -4.20
C THR A 2 -7.67 21.38 -4.87
N GLU A 3 -6.92 22.31 -4.27
CA GLU A 3 -6.59 23.61 -4.89
C GLU A 3 -5.78 23.45 -6.18
N ALA A 4 -4.82 22.51 -6.22
CA ALA A 4 -4.05 22.23 -7.43
C ALA A 4 -4.93 21.64 -8.54
N PHE A 5 -5.95 20.86 -8.17
CA PHE A 5 -6.93 20.34 -9.12
C PHE A 5 -7.77 21.46 -9.72
N GLY A 6 -8.22 22.41 -8.90
CA GLY A 6 -8.89 23.62 -9.37
C GLY A 6 -8.04 24.44 -10.35
N LYS A 7 -6.76 24.66 -10.02
CA LYS A 7 -5.81 25.39 -10.90
C LYS A 7 -5.58 24.69 -12.24
N ARG A 8 -5.49 23.36 -12.24
CA ARG A 8 -5.16 22.57 -13.45
C ARG A 8 -6.39 22.26 -14.31
N TRP A 9 -7.53 21.93 -13.70
CA TRP A 9 -8.71 21.38 -14.40
C TRP A 9 -9.99 22.15 -14.13
N GLY A 10 -9.96 23.32 -13.47
CA GLY A 10 -11.16 24.12 -13.18
C GLY A 10 -11.98 24.50 -14.43
N ASN A 11 -11.33 24.60 -15.59
CA ASN A 11 -11.99 24.90 -16.87
C ASN A 11 -12.48 23.64 -17.62
N HIS A 12 -12.25 22.43 -17.10
CA HIS A 12 -12.61 21.20 -17.78
C HIS A 12 -14.09 20.86 -17.56
N SER A 13 -14.85 20.63 -18.63
CA SER A 13 -16.30 20.39 -18.58
C SER A 13 -16.72 19.20 -17.72
N SER A 14 -15.81 18.25 -17.51
CA SER A 14 -16.04 17.04 -16.72
C SER A 14 -15.53 17.14 -15.28
N PHE A 15 -14.99 18.28 -14.86
CA PHE A 15 -14.47 18.48 -13.51
C PHE A 15 -15.15 19.67 -12.85
N LYS A 16 -15.54 19.53 -11.59
CA LYS A 16 -16.03 20.63 -10.76
C LYS A 16 -15.45 20.52 -9.37
N LEU A 17 -14.95 21.63 -8.84
CA LEU A 17 -14.56 21.69 -7.44
C LEU A 17 -15.82 21.88 -6.58
N GLY A 18 -16.01 21.02 -5.59
CA GLY A 18 -17.16 21.07 -4.68
C GLY A 18 -16.92 22.00 -3.50
N ALA A 19 -17.99 22.24 -2.75
CA ALA A 19 -17.90 22.95 -1.47
C ALA A 19 -17.32 22.04 -0.37
N MET A 20 -16.93 22.67 0.72
CA MET A 20 -16.56 21.98 1.96
C MET A 20 -17.81 21.28 2.51
N ASP A 21 -17.68 20.00 2.87
CA ASP A 21 -18.78 19.23 3.42
C ASP A 21 -18.95 19.47 4.94
N GLN A 22 -19.88 18.74 5.57
CA GLN A 22 -20.15 18.84 7.00
C GLN A 22 -18.96 18.38 7.88
N SER A 23 -18.04 17.60 7.32
CA SER A 23 -16.83 17.13 8.01
C SER A 23 -15.63 18.08 7.86
N GLY A 24 -15.78 19.13 7.06
CA GLY A 24 -14.73 20.12 6.84
C GLY A 24 -13.73 19.72 5.75
N PHE A 25 -14.03 18.72 4.92
CA PHE A 25 -13.20 18.35 3.78
C PHE A 25 -13.77 18.89 2.48
N VAL A 26 -12.88 19.28 1.57
CA VAL A 26 -13.27 19.76 0.24
C VAL A 26 -13.63 18.56 -0.63
N THR A 27 -14.78 18.62 -1.27
CA THR A 27 -15.17 17.59 -2.26
C THR A 27 -14.81 18.03 -3.68
N PHE A 28 -14.70 17.09 -4.60
CA PHE A 28 -14.64 17.40 -6.02
C PHE A 28 -15.47 16.39 -6.82
N MET A 29 -16.04 16.84 -7.93
CA MET A 29 -16.91 16.05 -8.78
C MET A 29 -16.23 15.78 -10.12
N VAL A 30 -16.33 14.53 -10.56
CA VAL A 30 -15.90 14.12 -11.90
C VAL A 30 -17.11 13.53 -12.64
N ASN A 31 -17.33 14.00 -13.86
CA ASN A 31 -18.34 13.42 -14.74
C ASN A 31 -17.77 12.19 -15.43
N HIS A 32 -18.18 11.02 -14.97
CA HIS A 32 -17.87 9.75 -15.62
C HIS A 32 -18.91 9.42 -16.70
N PHE A 33 -18.65 8.36 -17.48
CA PHE A 33 -19.63 7.86 -18.45
C PHE A 33 -20.95 7.46 -17.79
N ASN A 34 -20.89 6.93 -16.55
CA ASN A 34 -22.04 6.49 -15.77
C ASN A 34 -22.66 7.61 -14.94
N GLY A 35 -22.26 8.86 -15.19
CA GLY A 35 -22.76 10.04 -14.48
C GLY A 35 -21.72 10.70 -13.56
N PRO A 36 -22.11 11.83 -12.94
CA PRO A 36 -21.27 12.55 -12.00
C PRO A 36 -21.05 11.73 -10.72
N VAL A 37 -19.81 11.70 -10.25
CA VAL A 37 -19.44 11.13 -8.94
C VAL A 37 -18.73 12.21 -8.13
N THR A 38 -19.15 12.38 -6.88
CA THR A 38 -18.52 13.27 -5.92
C THR A 38 -17.54 12.47 -5.07
N TYR A 39 -16.29 12.91 -5.07
CA TYR A 39 -15.21 12.35 -4.28
C TYR A 39 -14.91 13.23 -3.07
N LEU A 40 -14.62 12.58 -1.95
CA LEU A 40 -14.08 13.22 -0.76
C LEU A 40 -12.57 13.35 -0.91
N SER A 41 -12.00 14.52 -0.59
CA SER A 41 -10.53 14.68 -0.60
C SER A 41 -9.84 14.20 0.68
N GLU A 42 -10.62 13.73 1.66
CA GLU A 42 -10.10 13.20 2.92
C GLU A 42 -9.18 12.01 2.67
N GLY A 43 -8.02 12.00 3.33
CA GLY A 43 -7.09 10.86 3.25
C GLY A 43 -6.47 10.64 1.86
N PHE A 44 -6.73 11.49 0.86
CA PHE A 44 -6.37 11.17 -0.52
C PHE A 44 -4.84 11.09 -0.71
N LEU A 45 -4.08 11.97 -0.05
CA LEU A 45 -2.62 11.94 -0.14
C LEU A 45 -2.05 10.79 0.69
N GLU A 46 -2.63 10.52 1.85
CA GLU A 46 -2.25 9.47 2.77
C GLU A 46 -2.44 8.09 2.14
N CYS A 47 -3.61 7.84 1.54
CA CYS A 47 -3.90 6.59 0.82
C CYS A 47 -3.05 6.46 -0.45
N ASN A 48 -2.72 7.56 -1.12
CA ASN A 48 -1.83 7.51 -2.28
C ASN A 48 -0.36 7.28 -1.88
N LEU A 49 0.03 7.72 -0.69
CA LEU A 49 1.34 7.43 -0.12
C LEU A 49 1.44 5.99 0.39
N ASP A 50 0.38 5.40 0.96
CA ASP A 50 0.33 3.98 1.37
C ASP A 50 1.54 3.55 2.22
N VAL A 51 1.89 4.41 3.18
CA VAL A 51 3.00 4.21 4.11
C VAL A 51 2.59 3.21 5.18
N LEU A 52 3.44 2.22 5.40
CA LEU A 52 3.23 1.18 6.41
C LEU A 52 4.13 1.42 7.62
N ASN A 53 3.71 0.89 8.78
CA ASN A 53 4.54 0.93 9.97
C ASN A 53 5.74 -0.03 9.84
N LEU A 54 6.94 0.52 10.07
CA LEU A 54 8.22 -0.17 9.97
C LEU A 54 8.33 -1.34 10.93
N ASP A 55 7.82 -1.19 12.15
CA ASP A 55 8.03 -2.16 13.23
C ASP A 55 7.31 -3.47 12.91
N PHE A 56 6.11 -3.40 12.34
CA PHE A 56 5.37 -4.59 11.91
C PHE A 56 6.06 -5.30 10.75
N VAL A 57 6.65 -4.55 9.82
CA VAL A 57 7.37 -5.15 8.69
C VAL A 57 8.67 -5.78 9.16
N ALA A 58 9.42 -5.13 10.05
CA ALA A 58 10.63 -5.68 10.65
C ALA A 58 10.34 -6.96 11.46
N LEU A 59 9.27 -6.94 12.27
CA LEU A 59 8.83 -8.08 13.07
C LEU A 59 8.39 -9.26 12.20
N LEU A 60 7.62 -9.03 11.13
CA LEU A 60 7.08 -10.11 10.31
C LEU A 60 8.10 -10.66 9.32
N ARG A 61 9.03 -9.82 8.83
CA ARG A 61 10.12 -10.22 7.93
C ARG A 61 11.23 -10.96 8.69
N GLY A 62 11.58 -10.49 9.88
CA GLY A 62 12.79 -10.90 10.58
C GLY A 62 14.06 -10.25 10.01
N THR A 63 15.14 -10.37 10.76
CA THR A 63 16.49 -9.93 10.39
C THR A 63 17.36 -11.15 10.05
N SER A 64 18.22 -11.02 9.04
CA SER A 64 19.04 -12.12 8.53
C SER A 64 20.08 -12.65 9.52
N THR A 65 20.26 -12.01 10.68
CA THR A 65 21.23 -12.41 11.71
C THR A 65 20.91 -13.76 12.38
N ALA A 66 19.73 -14.33 12.14
CA ALA A 66 19.31 -15.62 12.70
C ALA A 66 19.91 -16.86 11.99
N SER A 67 20.75 -16.72 10.95
CA SER A 67 21.17 -17.87 10.12
C SER A 67 22.60 -18.41 10.29
N THR A 68 23.34 -18.11 11.37
CA THR A 68 24.73 -18.62 11.47
C THR A 68 25.23 -19.15 12.81
N THR A 69 24.34 -19.56 13.73
CA THR A 69 24.77 -20.36 14.90
C THR A 69 23.95 -21.63 15.16
N ALA A 70 22.95 -21.95 14.34
CA ALA A 70 22.31 -23.26 14.36
C ALA A 70 22.92 -24.18 13.30
N SER A 71 23.86 -25.02 13.72
CA SER A 71 24.22 -26.26 13.04
C SER A 71 22.95 -27.02 12.62
N PRO A 72 22.94 -27.74 11.48
CA PRO A 72 21.80 -28.52 11.05
C PRO A 72 21.70 -29.75 11.95
N SER A 73 20.91 -29.67 13.02
CA SER A 73 20.60 -30.80 13.88
C SER A 73 19.10 -31.09 13.82
N ALA A 74 18.81 -32.13 13.04
CA ALA A 74 17.75 -33.11 13.22
C ALA A 74 16.29 -32.66 12.99
N ALA A 75 15.68 -33.36 12.03
CA ALA A 75 14.26 -33.62 11.96
C ALA A 75 13.74 -34.21 13.30
N GLY A 76 12.59 -33.73 13.78
CA GLY A 76 11.91 -34.33 14.92
C GLY A 76 10.73 -33.50 15.41
N ALA A 77 9.51 -34.02 15.19
CA ALA A 77 8.28 -33.52 15.76
C ALA A 77 8.29 -33.57 17.30
N GLY A 78 7.66 -32.61 17.99
CA GLY A 78 7.50 -32.68 19.44
C GLY A 78 6.97 -31.40 20.10
N LEU A 79 5.66 -31.37 20.28
CA LEU A 79 4.90 -30.82 21.42
C LEU A 79 5.64 -29.94 22.45
N GLY A 80 5.31 -28.65 22.46
CA GLY A 80 5.14 -27.84 23.67
C GLY A 80 6.30 -27.79 24.67
N THR A 81 7.35 -27.05 24.35
CA THR A 81 8.26 -26.44 25.33
C THR A 81 8.61 -25.05 24.84
N GLY A 82 8.35 -24.03 25.65
CA GLY A 82 8.42 -22.60 25.32
C GLY A 82 9.59 -22.27 24.40
N THR A 83 9.29 -22.06 23.12
CA THR A 83 10.24 -21.55 22.15
C THR A 83 10.40 -20.08 22.46
N ASP A 84 11.42 -19.75 23.25
CA ASP A 84 11.95 -18.40 23.33
C ASP A 84 11.99 -17.86 21.91
N ALA A 85 11.18 -16.82 21.66
CA ALA A 85 11.06 -16.19 20.36
C ALA A 85 12.49 -15.89 19.90
N ILE A 86 12.99 -16.62 18.90
CA ILE A 86 14.31 -16.37 18.35
C ILE A 86 14.27 -14.91 17.89
N GLU A 87 14.91 -14.04 18.66
CA GLU A 87 14.86 -12.60 18.53
C GLU A 87 15.45 -12.27 17.14
N GLY A 88 14.56 -11.94 16.19
CA GLY A 88 14.93 -11.69 14.79
C GLY A 88 14.53 -12.76 13.77
N ALA A 89 13.93 -13.90 14.14
CA ALA A 89 13.54 -14.93 13.17
C ALA A 89 12.37 -14.52 12.23
N GLY A 90 11.59 -13.51 12.61
CA GLY A 90 10.44 -13.04 11.84
C GLY A 90 9.15 -13.83 12.14
N SER A 91 8.19 -13.80 11.22
CA SER A 91 6.98 -14.62 11.33
C SER A 91 7.28 -16.12 11.25
N ILE A 92 6.64 -16.91 12.12
CA ILE A 92 6.70 -18.39 12.11
C ILE A 92 6.06 -18.95 10.84
N ASN A 93 5.07 -18.24 10.27
CA ASN A 93 4.40 -18.69 9.06
C ASN A 93 5.26 -18.33 7.83
N PRO A 94 5.76 -19.32 7.07
CA PRO A 94 6.63 -19.06 5.92
C PRO A 94 5.93 -18.27 4.80
N PHE A 95 4.61 -18.43 4.65
CA PHE A 95 3.83 -17.63 3.70
C PHE A 95 3.83 -16.15 4.10
N VAL A 96 3.56 -15.85 5.38
CA VAL A 96 3.57 -14.47 5.90
C VAL A 96 4.97 -13.87 5.77
N LYS A 97 6.02 -14.59 6.20
CA LYS A 97 7.40 -14.15 6.02
C LYS A 97 7.74 -13.88 4.55
N GLY A 98 7.23 -14.70 3.63
CA GLY A 98 7.36 -14.51 2.19
C GLY A 98 6.68 -13.24 1.67
N LEU A 99 5.49 -12.89 2.18
CA LEU A 99 4.80 -11.65 1.81
C LEU A 99 5.60 -10.39 2.20
N PHE A 100 6.17 -10.38 3.40
CA PHE A 100 6.93 -9.22 3.93
C PHE A 100 8.40 -9.18 3.50
N SER A 101 8.90 -10.26 2.89
CA SER A 101 10.24 -10.31 2.27
C SER A 101 10.21 -10.08 0.75
N GLY A 102 9.04 -10.21 0.12
CA GLY A 102 8.87 -10.14 -1.32
C GLY A 102 8.76 -8.71 -1.87
N LYS A 103 8.68 -8.58 -3.20
CA LYS A 103 8.52 -7.31 -3.94
C LYS A 103 7.14 -6.65 -3.76
N ALA A 104 6.25 -7.26 -2.97
CA ALA A 104 4.93 -6.70 -2.66
C ALA A 104 5.05 -5.44 -1.79
N ILE A 105 6.15 -5.30 -1.05
CA ILE A 105 6.41 -4.17 -0.18
C ILE A 105 7.72 -3.51 -0.62
N THR A 106 7.70 -2.20 -0.83
CA THR A 106 8.89 -1.41 -1.15
C THR A 106 9.52 -0.94 0.15
N THR A 107 10.77 -1.33 0.39
CA THR A 107 11.52 -0.92 1.58
C THR A 107 12.74 -0.09 1.17
N GLN A 108 12.92 1.08 1.79
CA GLN A 108 14.14 1.88 1.64
C GLN A 108 15.04 1.67 2.86
N ALA A 109 16.24 1.16 2.64
CA ALA A 109 17.24 0.93 3.68
C ALA A 109 18.10 2.17 3.95
N HIS A 110 18.74 2.22 5.11
CA HIS A 110 19.69 3.26 5.45
C HIS A 110 20.97 3.14 4.58
N PRO A 111 21.51 4.25 4.03
CA PRO A 111 22.71 4.18 3.19
C PRO A 111 23.95 3.58 3.87
N LYS A 112 23.99 3.57 5.21
CA LYS A 112 25.09 2.98 6.00
C LYS A 112 24.77 1.61 6.58
N SER A 113 23.54 1.12 6.47
CA SER A 113 23.15 -0.21 6.96
C SER A 113 21.95 -0.77 6.18
N GLU A 114 22.21 -1.83 5.42
CA GLU A 114 21.22 -2.45 4.53
C GLU A 114 20.07 -3.13 5.29
N ASP A 115 20.32 -3.58 6.52
CA ASP A 115 19.31 -4.23 7.37
C ASP A 115 18.34 -3.24 8.02
N ARG A 116 18.71 -1.95 8.10
CA ARG A 116 17.90 -0.93 8.79
C ARG A 116 16.98 -0.25 7.80
N ILE A 117 15.70 -0.65 7.83
CA ILE A 117 14.65 -0.05 7.02
C ILE A 117 14.24 1.30 7.62
N ILE A 118 14.20 2.34 6.78
CA ILE A 118 13.79 3.69 7.17
C ILE A 118 12.37 4.00 6.68
N VAL A 119 12.00 3.45 5.52
CA VAL A 119 10.70 3.69 4.91
C VAL A 119 10.16 2.38 4.37
N VAL A 120 8.88 2.14 4.63
CA VAL A 120 8.12 1.04 4.05
C VAL A 120 6.89 1.61 3.38
N GLN A 121 6.70 1.22 2.13
CA GLN A 121 5.59 1.68 1.30
C GLN A 121 5.06 0.54 0.45
N GLN A 122 3.74 0.41 0.35
CA GLN A 122 3.14 -0.49 -0.62
C GLN A 122 3.05 0.22 -1.99
N PRO A 123 3.44 -0.43 -3.10
CA PRO A 123 3.36 0.17 -4.41
C PRO A 123 1.90 0.33 -4.85
N VAL A 124 1.41 1.57 -4.86
CA VAL A 124 0.06 1.92 -5.32
C VAL A 124 0.04 2.03 -6.84
N LYS A 125 -0.05 0.88 -7.52
CA LYS A 125 -0.35 0.83 -8.95
C LYS A 125 -1.84 0.52 -9.13
N PRO A 126 -2.55 1.20 -10.06
CA PRO A 126 -3.91 0.81 -10.39
C PRO A 126 -3.95 -0.67 -10.77
N MET A 127 -4.64 -1.49 -9.98
CA MET A 127 -4.78 -2.92 -10.26
C MET A 127 -5.65 -3.21 -11.48
N HIS A 128 -6.43 -2.20 -11.90
CA HIS A 128 -7.29 -2.27 -13.07
C HIS A 128 -6.97 -1.12 -14.02
N ALA A 129 -6.97 -1.42 -15.33
CA ALA A 129 -6.85 -0.38 -16.35
C ALA A 129 -8.06 0.58 -16.27
N PRO A 130 -7.88 1.88 -16.53
CA PRO A 130 -9.00 2.80 -16.58
C PRO A 130 -10.03 2.32 -17.60
N SER A 131 -11.32 2.34 -17.25
CA SER A 131 -12.40 2.04 -18.18
C SER A 131 -12.39 3.09 -19.29
N THR A 132 -12.06 2.69 -20.51
CA THR A 132 -12.01 3.58 -21.68
C THR A 132 -13.27 3.41 -22.53
N ARG A 133 -13.77 4.54 -23.04
CA ARG A 133 -14.89 4.54 -23.98
C ARG A 133 -14.46 3.91 -25.30
N HIS A 134 -15.06 2.79 -25.66
CA HIS A 134 -14.95 2.25 -27.01
C HIS A 134 -15.78 3.13 -27.94
N LYS A 135 -15.13 3.84 -28.87
CA LYS A 135 -15.82 4.51 -29.98
C LYS A 135 -16.39 3.40 -30.88
N GLY A 136 -17.68 3.07 -30.75
CA GLY A 136 -18.32 2.16 -31.72
C GLY A 136 -19.54 1.37 -31.26
N THR A 137 -19.92 1.35 -29.97
CA THR A 137 -21.14 0.63 -29.57
C THR A 137 -22.36 1.40 -30.08
N MET A 138 -22.88 0.93 -31.22
CA MET A 138 -24.10 1.43 -31.83
C MET A 138 -25.23 1.38 -30.80
N ARG A 139 -25.94 2.51 -30.66
CA ARG A 139 -27.22 2.54 -29.96
C ARG A 139 -28.20 1.81 -30.87
N HIS A 140 -28.55 0.58 -30.52
CA HIS A 140 -29.75 -0.01 -31.10
C HIS A 140 -30.94 0.74 -30.50
N MET A 141 -31.71 1.38 -31.39
CA MET A 141 -32.99 2.02 -31.11
C MET A 141 -34.03 0.99 -30.67
#